data_AF-A0A4R5U9P8-F1
#
_entry.id   AF-A0A4R5U9P8-F1
#
_cell.length_a   1.000
_cell.length_b   1.000
_cell.length_c   1.000
_cell.angle_alpha   90.00
_cell.angle_beta   90.00
_cell.angle_gamma   90.00
#
_symmetry.space_group_name_H-M   'P 1'
#
loop_
_entity.id
_entity.type
_entity.pdbx_description
1 polymer ?
#
loop_
_entity_poly.entity_id
_entity_poly.type
_entity_poly.pdbx_seq_one_letter_code
_entity_poly.pdbx_strand_id
1 'polypeptide(L)'
;MFDHLKKELDRLSVPQQVSVPIESDSDGYWDRECPSPECLFQFKILYEDWKNIVRDEEVFCPSCRHAAPAKSWFTTAQVEAARKYAFGTVVNRVNSAIRADADASKRRQSRSSILRITLEAKGGQDAILLPIAAAEPMRLRASCENCSCRYSYIGAAYFCPSCGENSASHTFFQTLSSIRTAAGLRGTLASSIGADEAEVVTQSLIEKGMLDAVTSFQRLCEQLYAQCTGKHPRRNAFQSLDAGSELWESAVGLSYEQMTDSASLARLRVFYQQRHLLAHQQGIVDADYIERSGDHRYVVGQRILVREREVLEFVEIIEALGSSLLERTKS
;
A
#
# COMPACT_ATOMS: atom_id res chain seq x y z
N MET A 1 29.42 10.78 48.43
CA MET A 1 28.16 11.59 48.44
C MET A 1 27.48 11.53 47.08
N PHE A 2 28.23 11.34 45.98
CA PHE A 2 27.70 11.21 44.62
C PHE A 2 28.08 9.86 44.01
N ASP A 3 28.04 8.81 44.82
CA ASP A 3 28.65 7.53 44.49
C ASP A 3 27.76 6.79 43.46
N HIS A 4 26.44 6.94 43.57
CA HIS A 4 25.47 6.40 42.62
C HIS A 4 25.47 7.16 41.29
N LEU A 5 25.51 8.49 41.32
CA LEU A 5 25.56 9.33 40.13
C LEU A 5 26.84 9.09 39.33
N LYS A 6 28.01 9.05 39.99
CA LYS A 6 29.29 8.74 39.31
C LYS A 6 29.23 7.39 38.60
N LYS A 7 28.75 6.35 39.30
CA LYS A 7 28.60 5.01 38.73
C LYS A 7 27.65 4.99 37.53
N GLU A 8 26.58 5.78 37.55
CA GLU A 8 25.66 5.87 36.41
C GLU A 8 26.27 6.65 35.24
N LEU A 9 27.02 7.72 35.50
CA LEU A 9 27.77 8.44 34.46
C LEU A 9 28.85 7.54 33.81
N ASP A 10 29.56 6.74 34.61
CA ASP A 10 30.54 5.75 34.12
C ASP A 10 29.89 4.65 33.28
N ARG A 11 28.61 4.34 33.52
CA ARG A 11 27.85 3.42 32.65
C ARG A 11 27.47 4.10 31.34
N LEU A 12 27.03 5.36 31.39
CA LEU A 12 26.64 6.13 30.22
C LEU A 12 27.84 6.54 29.34
N SER A 13 29.08 6.40 29.82
CA SER A 13 30.29 6.67 29.03
C SER A 13 30.59 5.60 27.97
N VAL A 14 29.88 4.46 28.00
CA VAL A 14 29.94 3.43 26.95
C VAL A 14 28.59 3.30 26.24
N PRO A 15 28.56 2.89 24.95
CA PRO A 15 27.32 2.74 24.19
C PRO A 15 26.29 1.89 24.93
N GLN A 16 25.10 2.45 25.11
CA GLN A 16 23.98 1.77 25.76
C GLN A 16 22.98 1.26 24.72
N GLN A 17 22.44 0.08 24.96
CA GLN A 17 21.27 -0.42 24.24
C GLN A 17 20.02 -0.14 25.06
N VAL A 18 19.02 0.45 24.41
CA VAL A 18 17.68 0.67 24.97
C VAL A 18 16.70 -0.10 24.12
N SER A 19 15.94 -1.00 24.75
CA SER A 19 14.81 -1.66 24.09
C SER A 19 13.60 -0.73 24.13
N VAL A 20 13.07 -0.38 22.96
CA VAL A 20 11.88 0.46 22.84
C VAL A 20 10.70 -0.41 22.42
N PRO A 21 9.67 -0.55 23.26
CA PRO A 21 8.49 -1.34 22.90
C PRO A 21 7.67 -0.63 21.82
N ILE A 22 7.29 -1.36 20.77
CA ILE A 22 6.41 -0.92 19.69
C ILE A 22 5.16 -1.78 19.74
N GLU A 23 4.00 -1.14 19.72
CA GLU A 23 2.71 -1.81 19.74
C GLU A 23 2.19 -2.09 18.32
N SER A 24 1.35 -3.11 18.20
CA SER A 24 0.52 -3.30 17.02
C SER A 24 -0.72 -2.41 17.08
N ASP A 25 -1.33 -2.15 15.93
CA ASP A 25 -2.66 -1.55 15.91
C ASP A 25 -3.74 -2.53 16.42
N SER A 26 -4.98 -2.05 16.51
CA SER A 26 -6.12 -2.84 16.99
C SER A 26 -6.39 -4.12 16.19
N ASP A 27 -5.86 -4.22 14.97
CA ASP A 27 -6.00 -5.38 14.09
C ASP A 27 -4.75 -6.28 14.11
N GLY A 28 -3.74 -5.97 14.91
CA GLY A 28 -2.51 -6.75 15.06
C GLY A 28 -1.43 -6.44 14.02
N TYR A 29 -1.54 -5.34 13.27
CA TYR A 29 -0.58 -4.96 12.24
C TYR A 29 0.49 -3.98 12.76
N TRP A 30 1.68 -4.05 12.16
CA TRP A 30 2.83 -3.20 12.44
C TRP A 30 3.09 -2.21 11.33
N ASP A 31 3.36 -0.95 11.69
CA ASP A 31 3.72 0.08 10.71
C ASP A 31 5.13 -0.15 10.15
N ARG A 32 5.25 -0.01 8.84
CA ARG A 32 6.49 -0.08 8.08
C ARG A 32 6.56 1.03 7.05
N GLU A 33 7.77 1.47 6.77
CA GLU A 33 8.03 2.53 5.79
C GLU A 33 9.17 2.11 4.87
N CYS A 34 9.04 2.42 3.58
CA CYS A 34 10.11 2.18 2.63
C CYS A 34 11.35 3.03 3.00
N PRO A 35 12.55 2.42 3.14
CA PRO A 35 13.76 3.19 3.49
C PRO A 35 14.33 4.01 2.33
N SER A 36 13.81 3.87 1.10
CA SER A 36 14.21 4.72 -0.04
C SER A 36 13.66 6.15 0.16
N PRO A 37 14.54 7.17 0.19
CA PRO A 37 14.13 8.57 0.35
C PRO A 37 13.18 9.08 -0.74
N GLU A 38 13.24 8.49 -1.94
CA GLU A 38 12.39 8.82 -3.07
C GLU A 38 10.99 8.22 -2.98
N CYS A 39 10.79 7.23 -2.10
CA CYS A 39 9.54 6.48 -2.00
C CYS A 39 8.79 6.75 -0.68
N LEU A 40 9.43 6.46 0.46
CA LEU A 40 8.84 6.61 1.81
C LEU A 40 7.42 6.02 1.96
N PHE A 41 7.08 5.02 1.15
CA PHE A 41 5.74 4.43 1.16
C PHE A 41 5.49 3.72 2.48
N GLN A 42 4.42 4.10 3.17
CA GLN A 42 3.98 3.47 4.40
C GLN A 42 2.99 2.35 4.12
N PHE A 43 3.21 1.23 4.79
CA PHE A 43 2.32 0.07 4.78
C PHE A 43 2.32 -0.54 6.17
N LYS A 44 1.41 -1.47 6.41
CA LYS A 44 1.44 -2.29 7.60
C LYS A 44 1.46 -3.76 7.25
N ILE A 45 2.02 -4.55 8.13
CA ILE A 45 2.14 -6.00 7.98
C ILE A 45 1.71 -6.68 9.26
N LEU A 46 0.96 -7.78 9.13
CA LEU A 46 0.48 -8.48 10.31
C LEU A 46 1.68 -8.96 11.13
N TYR A 47 1.67 -8.72 12.43
CA TYR A 47 2.80 -9.05 13.31
C TYR A 47 3.23 -10.52 13.22
N GLU A 48 2.25 -11.44 13.16
CA GLU A 48 2.50 -12.86 13.01
C GLU A 48 3.27 -13.18 11.72
N ASP A 49 2.87 -12.55 10.61
CA ASP A 49 3.47 -12.78 9.29
C ASP A 49 4.86 -12.14 9.19
N TRP A 50 5.07 -10.98 9.84
CA TRP A 50 6.39 -10.38 9.98
C TRP A 50 7.37 -11.32 10.68
N LYS A 51 6.90 -12.06 11.70
CA LYS A 51 7.74 -12.99 12.46
C LYS A 51 7.96 -14.33 11.74
N ASN A 52 6.92 -14.83 11.06
CA ASN A 52 6.89 -16.22 10.58
C ASN A 52 7.10 -16.37 9.06
N ILE A 53 6.88 -15.32 8.27
CA ILE A 53 6.91 -15.37 6.79
C ILE A 53 7.98 -14.43 6.22
N VAL A 54 8.17 -13.25 6.82
CA VAL A 54 9.15 -12.27 6.33
C VAL A 54 10.57 -12.69 6.72
N ARG A 55 11.50 -12.56 5.77
CA ARG A 55 12.92 -12.88 5.98
C ARG A 55 13.65 -11.65 6.53
N ASP A 56 14.56 -11.86 7.47
CA ASP A 56 15.32 -10.77 8.11
C ASP A 56 16.25 -10.07 7.11
N GLU A 57 16.78 -10.82 6.15
CA GLU A 57 17.76 -10.35 5.17
C GLU A 57 17.13 -9.45 4.11
N GLU A 58 15.87 -9.68 3.78
CA GLU A 58 15.25 -9.10 2.59
C GLU A 58 13.73 -8.96 2.75
N VAL A 59 13.30 -7.70 2.71
CA VAL A 59 11.90 -7.25 2.66
C VAL A 59 11.76 -6.32 1.47
N PHE A 60 10.60 -6.31 0.83
CA PHE A 60 10.33 -5.51 -0.37
C PHE A 60 9.30 -4.43 -0.10
N CYS A 61 9.45 -3.27 -0.75
CA CYS A 61 8.44 -2.23 -0.68
C CYS A 61 7.22 -2.65 -1.49
N PRO A 62 6.00 -2.63 -0.92
CA PRO A 62 4.81 -2.97 -1.68
C PRO A 62 4.53 -2.03 -2.86
N SER A 63 5.03 -0.80 -2.83
CA SER A 63 4.83 0.18 -3.91
C SER A 63 5.95 0.14 -4.95
N CYS A 64 7.21 0.39 -4.57
CA CYS A 64 8.32 0.55 -5.53
C CYS A 64 9.24 -0.67 -5.68
N ARG A 65 9.00 -1.75 -4.92
CA ARG A 65 9.84 -2.97 -4.84
C ARG A 65 11.27 -2.76 -4.30
N HIS A 66 11.61 -1.61 -3.74
CA HIS A 66 12.90 -1.43 -3.06
C HIS A 66 13.13 -2.53 -2.01
N ALA A 67 14.30 -3.16 -2.04
CA ALA A 67 14.66 -4.28 -1.18
C ALA A 67 15.66 -3.84 -0.10
N ALA A 68 15.38 -4.17 1.15
CA ALA A 68 16.27 -3.87 2.28
C ALA A 68 16.05 -4.86 3.43
N PRO A 69 17.04 -5.04 4.34
CA PRO A 69 16.88 -5.90 5.51
C PRO A 69 15.77 -5.42 6.44
N ALA A 70 15.09 -6.34 7.14
CA ALA A 70 13.91 -6.09 7.98
C ALA A 70 14.09 -4.96 9.01
N LYS A 71 15.31 -4.78 9.53
CA LYS A 71 15.65 -3.72 10.50
C LYS A 71 15.67 -2.30 9.91
N SER A 72 15.52 -2.16 8.60
CA SER A 72 15.56 -0.87 7.91
C SER A 72 14.16 -0.24 7.73
N TRP A 73 13.10 -0.95 8.12
CA TRP A 73 11.71 -0.62 7.75
C TRP A 73 10.92 0.09 8.84
N PHE A 74 11.59 0.68 9.83
CA PHE A 74 10.92 1.51 10.83
C PHE A 74 10.43 2.80 10.18
N THR A 75 9.24 3.26 10.58
CA THR A 75 8.73 4.54 10.10
C THR A 75 9.55 5.69 10.68
N THR A 76 9.60 6.81 9.95
CA THR A 76 10.22 8.04 10.45
C THR A 76 9.65 8.44 11.83
N ALA A 77 8.33 8.32 12.00
CA ALA A 77 7.66 8.58 13.28
C ALA A 77 8.11 7.63 14.40
N GLN A 78 8.29 6.33 14.11
CA GLN A 78 8.81 5.35 15.08
C GLN A 78 10.25 5.67 15.48
N VAL A 79 11.12 6.05 14.54
CA VAL A 79 12.52 6.42 14.83
C VAL A 79 12.58 7.66 15.72
N GLU A 80 11.76 8.67 15.44
CA GLU A 80 11.67 9.88 16.28
C GLU A 80 11.13 9.59 17.69
N ALA A 81 10.07 8.78 17.79
CA ALA A 81 9.51 8.36 19.07
C ALA A 81 10.51 7.53 19.89
N ALA A 82 11.26 6.64 19.23
CA ALA A 82 12.31 5.84 19.86
C ALA A 82 13.45 6.71 20.41
N ARG A 83 13.83 7.78 19.70
CA ARG A 83 14.81 8.76 20.20
C ARG A 83 14.32 9.45 21.47
N LYS A 84 13.05 9.89 21.50
CA LYS A 84 12.44 10.50 22.69
C LYS A 84 12.39 9.51 23.87
N TYR A 85 11.99 8.27 23.61
CA TYR A 85 11.95 7.20 24.61
C TYR A 85 13.34 6.90 25.19
N ALA A 86 14.36 6.78 24.33
CA ALA A 86 15.73 6.53 24.75
C ALA A 86 16.28 7.67 25.61
N PHE A 87 16.02 8.92 25.22
CA PHE A 87 16.42 10.08 26.02
C PHE A 87 15.73 10.09 27.39
N GLY A 88 14.42 9.83 27.42
CA GLY A 88 13.67 9.71 28.68
C GLY A 88 14.20 8.60 29.60
N THR A 89 14.65 7.48 29.02
CA THR A 89 15.27 6.38 29.78
C THR A 89 16.56 6.84 30.46
N VAL A 90 17.39 7.61 29.77
CA VAL A 90 18.61 8.19 30.34
C VAL A 90 18.28 9.21 31.44
N VAL A 91 17.32 10.11 31.20
CA VAL A 91 16.84 11.08 32.20
C VAL A 91 16.38 10.38 33.47
N ASN A 92 15.57 9.33 33.35
CA ASN A 92 15.05 8.57 34.49
C ASN A 92 16.17 7.87 35.28
N ARG A 93 17.18 7.32 34.60
CA ARG A 93 18.35 6.72 35.24
C ARG A 93 19.16 7.75 36.03
N VAL A 94 19.43 8.92 35.44
CA VAL A 94 20.15 10.01 36.11
C VAL A 94 19.37 10.55 37.30
N ASN A 95 18.08 10.84 37.14
CA ASN A 95 17.21 11.28 38.23
C ASN A 95 17.21 10.26 39.39
N SER A 96 17.10 8.98 39.07
CA SER A 96 17.12 7.90 40.07
C SER A 96 18.45 7.83 40.82
N ALA A 97 19.58 7.99 40.12
CA ALA A 97 20.90 7.98 40.74
C ALA A 97 21.11 9.17 41.68
N ILE A 98 20.66 10.38 41.28
CA ILE A 98 20.72 11.58 42.13
C ILE A 98 19.86 11.42 43.38
N ARG A 99 18.62 10.90 43.24
CA ARG A 99 17.73 10.63 44.38
C ARG A 99 18.35 9.59 45.33
N ALA A 100 18.95 8.53 44.79
CA ALA A 100 19.64 7.52 45.58
C ALA A 100 20.83 8.09 46.38
N ASP A 101 21.62 8.98 45.79
CA ASP A 101 22.71 9.68 46.48
C ASP A 101 22.19 10.61 47.60
N ALA A 102 21.10 11.33 47.37
CA ALA A 102 20.47 12.16 48.40
C ALA A 102 19.95 11.32 49.57
N ASP A 103 19.30 10.18 49.28
CA ASP A 103 18.82 9.25 50.32
C ASP A 103 19.98 8.60 51.09
N ALA A 104 21.04 8.19 50.39
CA ALA A 104 22.25 7.66 51.03
C ALA A 104 22.92 8.72 51.93
N SER A 105 22.96 9.98 51.50
CA SER A 105 23.48 11.10 52.31
C SER A 105 22.67 11.31 53.59
N LYS A 106 21.34 11.15 53.53
CA LYS A 106 20.46 11.24 54.72
C LYS A 106 20.66 10.05 55.66
N ARG A 107 20.84 8.83 55.11
CA ARG A 107 21.04 7.59 55.89
C ARG A 107 22.39 7.49 56.59
N ARG A 108 23.46 8.08 56.04
CA ARG A 108 24.83 8.05 56.61
C ARG A 108 25.01 8.88 57.89
N GLN A 109 23.96 9.49 58.44
CA GLN A 109 24.07 10.31 59.66
C GLN A 109 24.17 9.45 60.93
N SER A 110 25.24 9.65 61.72
CA SER A 110 25.34 9.20 63.11
C SER A 110 24.65 10.19 64.05
N ARG A 111 24.01 9.70 65.13
CA ARG A 111 23.36 10.56 66.15
C ARG A 111 24.33 11.48 66.91
N SER A 112 25.65 11.29 66.78
CA SER A 112 26.68 11.99 67.57
C SER A 112 27.59 12.97 66.79
N SER A 113 27.29 13.34 65.54
CA SER A 113 28.17 14.24 64.76
C SER A 113 27.97 15.74 65.08
N ILE A 114 29.09 16.47 65.22
CA ILE A 114 29.15 17.92 65.55
C ILE A 114 28.70 18.81 64.38
N LEU A 115 28.85 18.33 63.13
CA LEU A 115 28.43 19.04 61.92
C LEU A 115 27.52 18.14 61.07
N ARG A 116 26.46 18.70 60.48
CA ARG A 116 25.49 17.99 59.63
C ARG A 116 25.48 18.62 58.24
N ILE A 117 25.88 17.84 57.24
CA ILE A 117 25.78 18.20 55.83
C ILE A 117 24.83 17.20 55.17
N THR A 118 23.79 17.71 54.50
CA THR A 118 22.79 16.89 53.81
C THR A 118 22.67 17.32 52.37
N LEU A 119 22.70 16.33 51.47
CA LEU A 119 22.29 16.53 50.09
C LEU A 119 20.77 16.44 49.98
N GLU A 120 20.16 17.44 49.37
CA GLU A 120 18.74 17.42 49.02
C GLU A 120 18.61 17.48 47.49
N ALA A 121 18.00 16.44 46.91
CA ALA A 121 17.66 16.44 45.49
C ALA A 121 16.34 17.22 45.30
N LYS A 122 16.43 18.43 44.71
CA LYS A 122 15.26 19.22 44.31
C LYS A 122 15.20 19.29 42.78
N GLY A 123 14.01 19.04 42.22
CA GLY A 123 13.80 18.99 40.77
C GLY A 123 14.10 17.63 40.15
N GLY A 124 14.00 17.55 38.82
CA GLY A 124 14.08 16.32 38.04
C GLY A 124 12.74 15.60 38.00
N GLN A 125 11.93 15.87 36.97
CA GLN A 125 10.75 15.06 36.66
C GLN A 125 11.18 13.86 35.83
N ASP A 126 10.67 12.69 36.19
CA ASP A 126 10.88 11.50 35.37
C ASP A 126 10.06 11.63 34.09
N ALA A 127 10.67 11.28 32.97
CA ALA A 127 9.99 11.13 31.71
C ALA A 127 9.02 9.95 31.79
N ILE A 128 7.82 10.15 31.26
CA ILE A 128 6.84 9.07 31.09
C ILE A 128 7.26 8.26 29.87
N LEU A 129 7.56 6.98 30.08
CA LEU A 129 7.99 6.04 29.04
C LEU A 129 6.82 5.17 28.59
N LEU A 130 6.15 5.59 27.52
CA LEU A 130 5.08 4.81 26.90
C LEU A 130 5.60 4.03 25.69
N PRO A 131 5.06 2.83 25.40
CA PRO A 131 5.28 2.17 24.14
C PRO A 131 4.93 3.07 22.94
N ILE A 132 5.61 2.84 21.82
CA ILE A 132 5.28 3.53 20.57
C ILE A 132 4.00 2.90 20.03
N ALA A 133 2.90 3.65 20.12
CA ALA A 133 1.62 3.26 19.55
C ALA A 133 1.70 3.16 18.02
N ALA A 134 1.02 2.17 17.46
CA ALA A 134 0.85 2.07 16.02
C ALA A 134 -0.06 3.18 15.48
N ALA A 135 0.10 3.52 14.20
CA ALA A 135 -0.84 4.39 13.50
C ALA A 135 -2.22 3.72 13.34
N GLU A 136 -3.24 4.51 12.99
CA GLU A 136 -4.60 4.02 12.74
C GLU A 136 -4.62 2.88 11.70
N PRO A 137 -5.49 1.86 11.87
CA PRO A 137 -5.58 0.75 10.94
C PRO A 137 -5.84 1.18 9.49
N MET A 138 -5.14 0.54 8.56
CA MET A 138 -5.34 0.75 7.13
C MET A 138 -6.44 -0.17 6.61
N ARG A 139 -7.36 0.40 5.82
CA ARG A 139 -8.56 -0.31 5.34
C ARG A 139 -8.29 -1.26 4.18
N LEU A 140 -7.37 -0.90 3.27
CA LEU A 140 -7.01 -1.79 2.16
C LEU A 140 -6.14 -2.91 2.70
N ARG A 141 -6.55 -4.15 2.45
CA ARG A 141 -5.85 -5.36 2.89
C ARG A 141 -5.57 -6.26 1.69
N ALA A 142 -4.43 -6.95 1.74
CA ALA A 142 -4.01 -7.92 0.75
C ALA A 142 -3.41 -9.15 1.42
N SER A 143 -3.56 -10.30 0.76
CA SER A 143 -2.90 -11.54 1.11
C SER A 143 -2.18 -12.04 -0.14
N CYS A 144 -0.87 -12.26 -0.06
CA CYS A 144 -0.09 -12.70 -1.21
C CYS A 144 -0.48 -14.12 -1.63
N GLU A 145 -0.72 -14.34 -2.91
CA GLU A 145 -1.09 -15.66 -3.45
C GLU A 145 0.07 -16.66 -3.44
N ASN A 146 1.32 -16.19 -3.41
CA ASN A 146 2.52 -17.03 -3.43
C ASN A 146 2.99 -17.45 -2.03
N CYS A 147 3.00 -16.53 -1.06
CA CYS A 147 3.55 -16.78 0.28
C CYS A 147 2.58 -16.50 1.44
N SER A 148 1.31 -16.20 1.14
CA SER A 148 0.24 -15.93 2.13
C SER A 148 0.51 -14.76 3.09
N CYS A 149 1.50 -13.91 2.81
CA CYS A 149 1.80 -12.74 3.64
C CYS A 149 0.65 -11.75 3.60
N ARG A 150 0.14 -11.37 4.77
CA ARG A 150 -0.95 -10.41 4.96
C ARG A 150 -0.42 -9.02 5.31
N TYR A 151 -0.85 -8.04 4.54
CA TYR A 151 -0.41 -6.65 4.67
C TYR A 151 -1.56 -5.69 4.33
N SER A 152 -1.43 -4.47 4.80
CA SER A 152 -2.38 -3.38 4.57
C SER A 152 -1.64 -2.10 4.17
N TYR A 153 -2.32 -1.21 3.48
CA TYR A 153 -1.67 -0.02 2.90
C TYR A 153 -2.70 1.08 2.61
N ILE A 154 -2.20 2.27 2.24
CA ILE A 154 -3.00 3.35 1.66
C ILE A 154 -2.45 3.63 0.26
N GLY A 155 -3.34 3.87 -0.71
CA GLY A 155 -2.95 4.07 -2.10
C GLY A 155 -2.83 2.74 -2.85
N ALA A 156 -1.71 2.52 -3.54
CA ALA A 156 -1.51 1.37 -4.42
C ALA A 156 -0.30 0.52 -4.00
N ALA A 157 -0.52 -0.79 -3.88
CA ALA A 157 0.51 -1.78 -3.61
C ALA A 157 0.51 -2.82 -4.74
N TYR A 158 1.68 -3.03 -5.33
CA TYR A 158 1.89 -3.88 -6.49
C TYR A 158 2.67 -5.15 -6.13
N PHE A 159 3.46 -5.10 -5.05
CA PHE A 159 4.40 -6.16 -4.68
C PHE A 159 4.10 -6.71 -3.28
N CYS A 160 4.34 -8.01 -3.09
CA CYS A 160 4.33 -8.62 -1.77
C CYS A 160 5.53 -8.14 -0.94
N PRO A 161 5.35 -7.67 0.31
CA PRO A 161 6.46 -7.23 1.14
C PRO A 161 7.42 -8.35 1.57
N SER A 162 6.97 -9.61 1.58
CA SER A 162 7.82 -10.75 1.92
C SER A 162 8.60 -11.30 0.73
N CYS A 163 7.90 -11.70 -0.35
CA CYS A 163 8.53 -12.41 -1.47
C CYS A 163 8.82 -11.52 -2.69
N GLY A 164 8.39 -10.26 -2.70
CA GLY A 164 8.65 -9.32 -3.80
C GLY A 164 7.91 -9.63 -5.11
N GLU A 165 6.99 -10.61 -5.08
CA GLU A 165 6.16 -11.00 -6.22
C GLU A 165 5.21 -9.87 -6.59
N ASN A 166 5.09 -9.59 -7.90
CA ASN A 166 4.10 -8.64 -8.40
C ASN A 166 2.77 -9.39 -8.58
N SER A 167 1.76 -9.04 -7.79
CA SER A 167 0.45 -9.66 -7.94
C SER A 167 -0.39 -8.87 -8.95
N ALA A 168 -0.36 -9.30 -10.21
CA ALA A 168 -1.22 -8.70 -11.24
C ALA A 168 -2.71 -8.91 -10.94
N SER A 169 -3.09 -10.03 -10.33
CA SER A 169 -4.47 -10.26 -9.83
C SER A 169 -4.87 -9.20 -8.82
N HIS A 170 -4.05 -8.98 -7.79
CA HIS A 170 -4.31 -7.96 -6.79
C HIS A 170 -4.40 -6.56 -7.41
N THR A 171 -3.42 -6.20 -8.25
CA THR A 171 -3.37 -4.91 -8.94
C THR A 171 -4.58 -4.70 -9.84
N PHE A 172 -5.04 -5.75 -10.53
CA PHE A 172 -6.21 -5.72 -11.39
C PHE A 172 -7.47 -5.38 -10.59
N PHE A 173 -7.80 -6.16 -9.56
CA PHE A 173 -8.99 -5.91 -8.74
C PHE A 173 -8.92 -4.56 -8.00
N GLN A 174 -7.74 -4.17 -7.54
CA GLN A 174 -7.52 -2.85 -6.95
C GLN A 174 -7.82 -1.72 -7.94
N THR A 175 -7.36 -1.85 -9.19
CA THR A 175 -7.63 -0.87 -10.24
C THR A 175 -9.13 -0.75 -10.49
N LEU A 176 -9.83 -1.89 -10.63
CA LEU A 176 -11.27 -1.90 -10.83
C LEU A 176 -12.05 -1.28 -9.66
N SER A 177 -11.65 -1.55 -8.42
CA SER A 177 -12.21 -0.91 -7.22
C SER A 177 -11.98 0.60 -7.20
N SER A 178 -10.80 1.04 -7.64
CA SER A 178 -10.48 2.48 -7.74
C SER A 178 -11.35 3.17 -8.80
N ILE A 179 -11.61 2.52 -9.94
CA ILE A 179 -12.49 3.02 -10.99
C ILE A 179 -13.93 3.17 -10.46
N ARG A 180 -14.46 2.15 -9.77
CA ARG A 180 -15.80 2.22 -9.15
C ARG A 180 -15.90 3.35 -8.12
N THR A 181 -14.87 3.51 -7.29
CA THR A 181 -14.81 4.59 -6.31
C THR A 181 -14.85 5.93 -7.03
N ALA A 182 -14.00 6.13 -8.04
CA ALA A 182 -13.90 7.37 -8.79
C ALA A 182 -15.20 7.73 -9.52
N ALA A 183 -15.92 6.74 -10.06
CA ALA A 183 -17.22 6.90 -10.68
C ALA A 183 -18.27 7.50 -9.72
N GLY A 184 -18.22 7.13 -8.43
CA GLY A 184 -19.14 7.62 -7.41
C GLY A 184 -18.74 8.94 -6.71
N LEU A 185 -17.64 9.59 -7.09
CA LEU A 185 -17.11 10.76 -6.37
C LEU A 185 -17.81 12.08 -6.69
N ARG A 186 -18.67 12.15 -7.71
CA ARG A 186 -19.24 13.42 -8.20
C ARG A 186 -19.84 14.29 -7.09
N GLY A 187 -20.69 13.72 -6.23
CA GLY A 187 -21.36 14.47 -5.16
C GLY A 187 -20.39 14.98 -4.07
N THR A 188 -19.41 14.16 -3.72
CA THR A 188 -18.35 14.51 -2.75
C THR A 188 -17.47 15.63 -3.27
N LEU A 189 -17.08 15.55 -4.56
CA LEU A 189 -16.30 16.59 -5.22
C LEU A 189 -17.11 17.89 -5.33
N ALA A 190 -18.37 17.83 -5.76
CA ALA A 190 -19.21 19.02 -5.89
C ALA A 190 -19.35 19.78 -4.57
N SER A 191 -19.46 19.06 -3.45
CA SER A 191 -19.53 19.65 -2.11
C SER A 191 -18.21 20.27 -1.64
N SER A 192 -17.08 19.88 -2.22
CA SER A 192 -15.74 20.27 -1.78
C SER A 192 -15.08 21.33 -2.67
N ILE A 193 -15.28 21.27 -3.99
CA ILE A 193 -14.59 22.11 -4.97
C ILE A 193 -15.52 22.89 -5.90
N GLY A 194 -16.84 22.79 -5.74
CA GLY A 194 -17.81 23.43 -6.63
C GLY A 194 -18.31 22.51 -7.75
N ALA A 195 -19.46 22.85 -8.34
CA ALA A 195 -20.16 21.99 -9.30
C ALA A 195 -19.41 21.86 -10.64
N ASP A 196 -18.87 22.97 -11.16
CA ASP A 196 -18.20 22.99 -12.46
C ASP A 196 -16.87 22.23 -12.42
N GLU A 197 -16.04 22.49 -11.40
CA GLU A 197 -14.78 21.80 -11.19
C GLU A 197 -14.98 20.31 -10.91
N ALA A 198 -16.02 19.96 -10.14
CA ALA A 198 -16.37 18.57 -9.90
C ALA A 198 -16.75 17.84 -11.18
N GLU A 199 -17.50 18.47 -12.09
CA GLU A 199 -17.88 17.86 -13.35
C GLU A 199 -16.64 17.56 -14.22
N VAL A 200 -15.72 18.52 -14.32
CA VAL A 200 -14.47 18.36 -15.08
C VAL A 200 -13.63 17.21 -14.51
N VAL A 201 -13.43 17.17 -13.20
CA VAL A 201 -12.63 16.13 -12.53
C VAL A 201 -13.31 14.76 -12.65
N THR A 202 -14.61 14.67 -12.40
CA THR A 202 -15.37 13.42 -12.53
C THR A 202 -15.30 12.88 -13.96
N GLN A 203 -15.50 13.71 -14.98
CA GLN A 203 -15.41 13.27 -16.38
C GLN A 203 -14.00 12.75 -16.71
N SER A 204 -12.95 13.45 -16.27
CA SER A 204 -11.57 13.01 -16.45
C SER A 204 -11.29 11.66 -15.76
N LEU A 205 -11.84 11.44 -14.58
CA LEU A 205 -11.69 10.18 -13.84
C LEU A 205 -12.41 9.02 -14.51
N ILE A 206 -13.63 9.25 -15.02
CA ILE A 206 -14.41 8.25 -15.75
C ILE A 206 -13.68 7.82 -17.02
N GLU A 207 -13.19 8.78 -17.82
CA GLU A 207 -12.45 8.49 -19.05
C GLU A 207 -11.12 7.77 -18.76
N LYS A 208 -10.39 8.19 -17.71
CA LYS A 208 -9.20 7.49 -17.23
C LYS A 208 -9.53 6.06 -16.82
N GLY A 209 -10.69 5.81 -16.20
CA GLY A 209 -11.13 4.48 -15.84
C GLY A 209 -11.25 3.52 -17.03
N MET A 210 -11.70 4.00 -18.19
CA MET A 210 -11.72 3.20 -19.43
C MET A 210 -10.31 2.79 -19.87
N LEU A 211 -9.33 3.71 -19.75
CA LEU A 211 -7.93 3.43 -20.10
C LEU A 211 -7.29 2.43 -19.12
N ASP A 212 -7.52 2.64 -17.83
CA ASP A 212 -6.94 1.86 -16.75
C ASP A 212 -7.48 0.42 -16.74
N ALA A 213 -8.77 0.22 -17.02
CA ALA A 213 -9.39 -1.12 -17.09
C ALA A 213 -8.74 -2.01 -18.16
N VAL A 214 -8.50 -1.48 -19.38
CA VAL A 214 -7.79 -2.24 -20.43
C VAL A 214 -6.34 -2.51 -20.02
N THR A 215 -5.67 -1.52 -19.45
CA THR A 215 -4.25 -1.64 -19.07
C THR A 215 -4.06 -2.67 -17.95
N SER A 216 -4.91 -2.65 -16.93
CA SER A 216 -4.85 -3.61 -15.84
C SER A 216 -5.20 -5.02 -16.31
N PHE A 217 -6.21 -5.18 -17.17
CA PHE A 217 -6.56 -6.46 -17.76
C PHE A 217 -5.44 -7.02 -18.66
N GLN A 218 -4.79 -6.17 -19.47
CA GLN A 218 -3.62 -6.58 -20.24
C GLN A 218 -2.53 -7.14 -19.32
N ARG A 219 -2.19 -6.44 -18.23
CA ARG A 219 -1.14 -6.88 -17.30
C ARG A 219 -1.49 -8.20 -16.62
N LEU A 220 -2.76 -8.38 -16.23
CA LEU A 220 -3.27 -9.65 -15.74
C LEU A 220 -3.05 -10.76 -16.76
N CYS A 221 -3.51 -10.56 -18.00
CA CYS A 221 -3.38 -11.56 -19.05
C CYS A 221 -1.91 -11.89 -19.38
N GLU A 222 -1.02 -10.90 -19.46
CA GLU A 222 0.40 -11.12 -19.70
C GLU A 222 1.04 -12.03 -18.64
N GLN A 223 0.72 -11.80 -17.37
CA GLN A 223 1.27 -12.59 -16.27
C GLN A 223 0.68 -14.00 -16.23
N LEU A 224 -0.65 -14.13 -16.33
CA LEU A 224 -1.30 -15.44 -16.35
C LEU A 224 -0.87 -16.28 -17.55
N TYR A 225 -0.75 -15.66 -18.73
CA TYR A 225 -0.32 -16.36 -19.94
C TYR A 225 1.12 -16.86 -19.80
N ALA A 226 2.03 -16.05 -19.25
CA ALA A 226 3.41 -16.45 -19.00
C ALA A 226 3.50 -17.59 -17.97
N GLN A 227 2.71 -17.53 -16.89
CA GLN A 227 2.64 -18.59 -15.88
C GLN A 227 2.09 -19.89 -16.46
N CYS A 228 1.04 -19.82 -17.27
CA CYS A 228 0.35 -20.99 -17.79
C CYS A 228 1.10 -21.68 -18.96
N THR A 229 1.81 -20.91 -19.79
CA THR A 229 2.43 -21.42 -21.03
C THR A 229 3.97 -21.45 -20.99
N GLY A 230 4.59 -20.75 -20.04
CA GLY A 230 6.03 -20.51 -20.02
C GLY A 230 6.53 -19.57 -21.14
N LYS A 231 5.62 -18.93 -21.90
CA LYS A 231 5.94 -18.04 -23.02
C LYS A 231 5.42 -16.63 -22.76
N HIS A 232 6.11 -15.63 -23.31
CA HIS A 232 5.62 -14.26 -23.31
C HIS A 232 4.79 -13.97 -24.57
N PRO A 233 3.62 -13.32 -24.44
CA PRO A 233 2.82 -12.90 -25.57
C PRO A 233 3.52 -11.79 -26.35
N ARG A 234 3.09 -11.55 -27.61
CA ARG A 234 3.52 -10.37 -28.36
C ARG A 234 3.12 -9.10 -27.60
N ARG A 235 3.96 -8.05 -27.69
CA ARG A 235 3.66 -6.74 -27.09
C ARG A 235 2.24 -6.27 -27.47
N ASN A 236 1.48 -5.86 -26.47
CA ASN A 236 0.10 -5.35 -26.59
C ASN A 236 -0.91 -6.34 -27.20
N ALA A 237 -0.62 -7.66 -27.20
CA ALA A 237 -1.57 -8.64 -27.72
C ALA A 237 -2.95 -8.55 -27.03
N PHE A 238 -2.96 -8.35 -25.71
CA PHE A 238 -4.19 -8.24 -24.92
C PHE A 238 -4.85 -6.84 -24.94
N GLN A 239 -4.33 -5.88 -25.73
CA GLN A 239 -5.08 -4.66 -26.06
C GLN A 239 -6.07 -4.88 -27.22
N SER A 240 -6.03 -6.04 -27.86
CA SER A 240 -7.03 -6.49 -28.84
C SER A 240 -7.81 -7.65 -28.26
N LEU A 241 -9.14 -7.57 -28.28
CA LEU A 241 -10.00 -8.66 -27.83
C LEU A 241 -9.84 -9.89 -28.70
N ASP A 242 -9.77 -9.73 -30.02
CA ASP A 242 -9.64 -10.87 -30.94
C ASP A 242 -8.30 -11.57 -30.76
N ALA A 243 -7.18 -10.83 -30.78
CA ALA A 243 -5.86 -11.41 -30.57
C ALA A 243 -5.70 -12.03 -29.16
N GLY A 244 -6.26 -11.39 -28.14
CA GLY A 244 -6.30 -11.95 -26.78
C GLY A 244 -7.11 -13.23 -26.70
N SER A 245 -8.27 -13.25 -27.35
CA SER A 245 -9.16 -14.42 -27.40
C SER A 245 -8.50 -15.60 -28.10
N GLU A 246 -7.86 -15.38 -29.25
CA GLU A 246 -7.12 -16.42 -29.99
C GLU A 246 -5.97 -17.03 -29.16
N LEU A 247 -5.26 -16.19 -28.40
CA LEU A 247 -4.18 -16.64 -27.50
C LEU A 247 -4.72 -17.54 -26.39
N TRP A 248 -5.84 -17.15 -25.76
CA TRP A 248 -6.44 -17.95 -24.70
C TRP A 248 -7.12 -19.21 -25.23
N GLU A 249 -7.73 -19.16 -26.40
CA GLU A 249 -8.28 -20.34 -27.05
C GLU A 249 -7.18 -21.37 -27.34
N SER A 250 -6.02 -20.91 -27.82
CA SER A 250 -4.86 -21.77 -28.05
C SER A 250 -4.23 -22.31 -26.75
N ALA A 251 -4.27 -21.54 -25.66
CA ALA A 251 -3.60 -21.89 -24.41
C ALA A 251 -4.45 -22.75 -23.47
N VAL A 252 -5.75 -22.46 -23.37
CA VAL A 252 -6.68 -23.11 -22.42
C VAL A 252 -7.95 -23.67 -23.08
N GLY A 253 -8.06 -23.59 -24.41
CA GLY A 253 -9.18 -24.18 -25.17
C GLY A 253 -10.48 -23.38 -25.13
N LEU A 254 -10.46 -22.13 -24.66
CA LEU A 254 -11.65 -21.29 -24.53
C LEU A 254 -11.39 -19.87 -25.06
N SER A 255 -12.33 -19.37 -25.85
CA SER A 255 -12.36 -17.99 -26.33
C SER A 255 -12.98 -17.06 -25.28
N TYR A 256 -12.79 -15.74 -25.43
CA TYR A 256 -13.44 -14.75 -24.55
C TYR A 256 -14.97 -14.79 -24.61
N GLU A 257 -15.54 -15.16 -25.77
CA GLU A 257 -16.98 -15.32 -25.92
C GLU A 257 -17.51 -16.47 -25.05
N GLN A 258 -16.77 -17.57 -24.98
CA GLN A 258 -17.12 -18.73 -24.14
C GLN A 258 -16.89 -18.48 -22.64
N MET A 259 -16.00 -17.56 -22.29
CA MET A 259 -15.71 -17.17 -20.90
C MET A 259 -16.68 -16.12 -20.35
N THR A 260 -17.36 -15.38 -21.21
CA THR A 260 -18.38 -14.38 -20.87
C THR A 260 -19.68 -14.79 -21.55
N ASP A 261 -20.15 -14.01 -22.52
CA ASP A 261 -21.25 -14.31 -23.42
C ASP A 261 -21.18 -13.36 -24.63
N SER A 262 -21.94 -13.64 -25.69
CA SER A 262 -21.92 -12.85 -26.92
C SER A 262 -22.33 -11.38 -26.72
N ALA A 263 -23.25 -11.09 -25.79
CA ALA A 263 -23.69 -9.72 -25.52
C ALA A 263 -22.60 -8.95 -24.78
N SER A 264 -22.02 -9.54 -23.73
CA SER A 264 -20.88 -9.00 -22.99
C SER A 264 -19.68 -8.74 -23.90
N LEU A 265 -19.34 -9.69 -24.79
CA LEU A 265 -18.24 -9.50 -25.73
C LEU A 265 -18.52 -8.38 -26.75
N ALA A 266 -19.76 -8.25 -27.23
CA ALA A 266 -20.14 -7.13 -28.09
C ALA A 266 -20.00 -5.77 -27.37
N ARG A 267 -20.36 -5.70 -26.08
CA ARG A 267 -20.14 -4.49 -25.26
C ARG A 267 -18.66 -4.20 -25.05
N LEU A 268 -17.85 -5.21 -24.74
CA LEU A 268 -16.39 -5.07 -24.64
C LEU A 268 -15.77 -4.52 -25.93
N ARG A 269 -16.22 -4.99 -27.11
CA ARG A 269 -15.75 -4.47 -28.40
C ARG A 269 -15.97 -2.96 -28.49
N VAL A 270 -17.16 -2.48 -28.14
CA VAL A 270 -17.45 -1.03 -28.10
C VAL A 270 -16.52 -0.31 -27.13
N PHE A 271 -16.36 -0.80 -25.90
CA PHE A 271 -15.52 -0.17 -24.88
C PHE A 271 -14.03 -0.12 -25.26
N TYR A 272 -13.51 -1.17 -25.90
CA TYR A 272 -12.13 -1.18 -26.40
C TYR A 272 -11.92 -0.15 -27.52
N GLN A 273 -12.90 0.03 -28.42
CA GLN A 273 -12.83 1.09 -29.44
C GLN A 273 -12.97 2.48 -28.81
N GLN A 274 -13.85 2.67 -27.83
CA GLN A 274 -13.93 3.93 -27.08
C GLN A 274 -12.60 4.26 -26.38
N ARG A 275 -11.96 3.27 -25.76
CA ARG A 275 -10.61 3.41 -25.18
C ARG A 275 -9.58 3.86 -26.22
N HIS A 276 -9.63 3.33 -27.44
CA HIS A 276 -8.75 3.77 -28.54
C HIS A 276 -8.95 5.25 -28.86
N LEU A 277 -10.21 5.70 -29.00
CA LEU A 277 -10.53 7.10 -29.24
C LEU A 277 -10.02 8.00 -28.10
N LEU A 278 -10.25 7.63 -26.85
CA LEU A 278 -9.78 8.41 -25.69
C LEU A 278 -8.25 8.50 -25.63
N ALA A 279 -7.55 7.39 -25.91
CA ALA A 279 -6.10 7.31 -25.83
C ALA A 279 -5.38 8.07 -26.95
N HIS A 280 -5.97 8.12 -28.16
CA HIS A 280 -5.24 8.54 -29.37
C HIS A 280 -5.95 9.61 -30.21
N GLN A 281 -7.25 9.81 -30.01
CA GLN A 281 -8.05 10.73 -30.84
C GLN A 281 -8.84 11.75 -30.00
N GLN A 282 -8.45 11.96 -28.73
CA GLN A 282 -9.13 12.88 -27.81
C GLN A 282 -10.63 12.58 -27.62
N GLY A 283 -11.03 11.32 -27.87
CA GLY A 283 -12.43 10.88 -27.87
C GLY A 283 -13.21 11.25 -29.14
N ILE A 284 -12.58 11.81 -30.17
CA ILE A 284 -13.23 12.13 -31.45
C ILE A 284 -13.40 10.86 -32.28
N VAL A 285 -14.61 10.61 -32.77
CA VAL A 285 -14.96 9.42 -33.56
C VAL A 285 -14.39 9.50 -34.96
N ASP A 286 -13.73 8.42 -35.40
CA ASP A 286 -13.27 8.17 -36.75
C ASP A 286 -14.11 7.09 -37.46
N ALA A 287 -13.79 6.81 -38.73
CA ALA A 287 -14.47 5.78 -39.52
C ALA A 287 -14.21 4.38 -38.96
N ASP A 288 -12.98 4.11 -38.51
CA ASP A 288 -12.56 2.82 -37.95
C ASP A 288 -13.37 2.44 -36.70
N TYR A 289 -13.69 3.41 -35.84
CA TYR A 289 -14.56 3.19 -34.68
C TYR A 289 -15.95 2.69 -35.10
N ILE A 290 -16.60 3.33 -36.07
CA ILE A 290 -17.95 2.95 -36.51
C ILE A 290 -17.95 1.55 -37.12
N GLU A 291 -16.97 1.26 -37.99
CA GLU A 291 -16.83 -0.04 -38.64
C GLU A 291 -16.60 -1.18 -37.62
N ARG A 292 -15.72 -0.98 -36.65
CA ARG A 292 -15.32 -2.02 -35.69
C ARG A 292 -16.27 -2.19 -34.52
N SER A 293 -16.89 -1.11 -34.05
CA SER A 293 -17.77 -1.13 -32.89
C SER A 293 -19.23 -1.38 -33.24
N GLY A 294 -19.67 -0.98 -34.44
CA GLY A 294 -21.08 -0.93 -34.80
C GLY A 294 -21.90 0.08 -33.98
N ASP A 295 -21.25 1.02 -33.29
CA ASP A 295 -21.92 1.99 -32.43
C ASP A 295 -22.51 3.15 -33.25
N HIS A 296 -23.80 3.05 -33.54
CA HIS A 296 -24.56 4.07 -34.28
C HIS A 296 -25.01 5.27 -33.43
N ARG A 297 -24.63 5.36 -32.14
CA ARG A 297 -24.97 6.51 -31.28
C ARG A 297 -24.19 7.76 -31.64
N TYR A 298 -23.05 7.60 -32.31
CA TYR A 298 -22.15 8.68 -32.70
C TYR A 298 -21.93 8.68 -34.21
N VAL A 299 -21.55 9.84 -34.75
CA VAL A 299 -21.07 9.97 -36.13
C VAL A 299 -19.65 10.48 -36.17
N VAL A 300 -18.95 10.26 -37.29
CA VAL A 300 -17.57 10.70 -37.50
C VAL A 300 -17.43 12.20 -37.20
N GLY A 301 -16.39 12.56 -36.44
CA GLY A 301 -16.12 13.92 -35.98
C GLY A 301 -16.82 14.33 -34.68
N GLN A 302 -17.77 13.55 -34.18
CA GLN A 302 -18.32 13.78 -32.83
C GLN A 302 -17.37 13.29 -31.76
N ARG A 303 -17.41 13.93 -30.58
CA ARG A 303 -16.73 13.41 -29.40
C ARG A 303 -17.63 12.43 -28.65
N ILE A 304 -17.10 11.27 -28.27
CA ILE A 304 -17.80 10.36 -27.37
C ILE A 304 -17.99 10.99 -25.99
N LEU A 305 -19.10 10.65 -25.33
CA LEU A 305 -19.37 11.01 -23.95
C LEU A 305 -19.50 9.72 -23.13
N VAL A 306 -18.45 9.40 -22.37
CA VAL A 306 -18.47 8.24 -21.48
C VAL A 306 -19.18 8.61 -20.18
N ARG A 307 -20.27 7.90 -19.88
CA ARG A 307 -21.04 8.09 -18.64
C ARG A 307 -20.61 7.10 -17.56
N GLU A 308 -20.92 7.45 -16.31
CA GLU A 308 -20.69 6.60 -15.12
C GLU A 308 -21.15 5.15 -15.33
N ARG A 309 -22.39 4.97 -15.83
CA ARG A 309 -22.94 3.64 -16.10
C ARG A 309 -22.12 2.82 -17.11
N GLU A 310 -21.49 3.47 -18.09
CA GLU A 310 -20.73 2.77 -19.14
C GLU A 310 -19.38 2.29 -18.59
N VAL A 311 -18.71 3.10 -17.76
CA VAL A 311 -17.47 2.66 -17.12
C VAL A 311 -17.73 1.58 -16.07
N LEU A 312 -18.84 1.65 -15.34
CA LEU A 312 -19.23 0.61 -14.38
C LEU A 312 -19.57 -0.70 -15.08
N GLU A 313 -20.36 -0.66 -16.15
CA GLU A 313 -20.65 -1.83 -17.00
C GLU A 313 -19.36 -2.43 -17.57
N PHE A 314 -18.44 -1.59 -18.05
CA PHE A 314 -17.16 -2.06 -18.56
C PHE A 314 -16.34 -2.79 -17.48
N VAL A 315 -16.26 -2.20 -16.29
CA VAL A 315 -15.57 -2.78 -15.13
C VAL A 315 -16.20 -4.12 -14.72
N GLU A 316 -17.53 -4.23 -14.72
CA GLU A 316 -18.22 -5.49 -14.39
C GLU A 316 -17.88 -6.60 -15.38
N ILE A 317 -17.96 -6.32 -16.68
CA ILE A 317 -17.69 -7.33 -17.71
C ILE A 317 -16.21 -7.74 -17.71
N ILE A 318 -15.29 -6.78 -17.58
CA ILE A 318 -13.85 -7.10 -17.57
C ILE A 318 -13.44 -7.84 -16.30
N GLU A 319 -14.08 -7.55 -15.16
CA GLU A 319 -13.87 -8.30 -13.92
C GLU A 319 -14.33 -9.74 -14.04
N ALA A 320 -15.50 -9.97 -14.63
CA ALA A 320 -16.01 -11.32 -14.89
C ALA A 320 -15.04 -12.11 -15.79
N LEU A 321 -14.54 -11.48 -16.85
CA LEU A 321 -13.57 -12.10 -17.74
C LEU A 321 -12.24 -12.38 -17.03
N GLY A 322 -11.71 -11.43 -16.26
CA GLY A 322 -10.48 -11.60 -15.48
C GLY A 322 -10.60 -12.69 -14.42
N SER A 323 -11.76 -12.80 -13.76
CA SER A 323 -12.05 -13.85 -12.78
C SER A 323 -12.13 -15.23 -13.43
N SER A 324 -12.81 -15.34 -14.57
CA SER A 324 -12.88 -16.58 -15.37
C SER A 324 -11.50 -17.05 -15.81
N LEU A 325 -10.62 -16.14 -16.21
CA LEU A 325 -9.22 -16.46 -16.52
C LEU A 325 -8.47 -16.97 -15.28
N LEU A 326 -8.55 -16.24 -14.17
CA LEU A 326 -7.89 -16.63 -12.92
C LEU A 326 -8.31 -18.01 -12.42
N GLU A 327 -9.59 -18.35 -12.50
CA GLU A 327 -10.09 -19.68 -12.12
C GLU A 327 -9.52 -20.79 -12.99
N ARG A 328 -9.30 -20.52 -14.27
CA ARG A 328 -8.86 -21.50 -15.26
C ARG A 328 -7.34 -21.66 -15.33
N THR A 329 -6.60 -20.65 -14.87
CA THR A 329 -5.13 -20.67 -14.84
C THR A 329 -4.55 -21.02 -13.47
N LYS A 330 -5.38 -21.17 -12.43
CA LYS A 330 -4.95 -21.72 -11.13
C LYS A 330 -4.54 -23.18 -11.32
N SER A 331 -3.24 -23.44 -11.20
CA SER A 331 -2.69 -24.79 -10.99
C SER A 331 -2.83 -25.20 -9.53
#